data_AF-A0A958TIB9-F1
#
_entry.id   AF-A0A958TIB9-F1
#
_cell.length_a   1.000
_cell.length_b   1.000
_cell.length_c   1.000
_cell.angle_alpha   90.00
_cell.angle_beta   90.00
_cell.angle_gamma   90.00
#
_symmetry.space_group_name_H-M   'P 1'
#
loop_
_entity.id
_entity.type
_entity.pdbx_description
1 polymer ?
#
loop_
_entity_poly.entity_id
_entity_poly.type
_entity_poly.pdbx_seq_one_letter_code
_entity_poly.pdbx_strand_id
1 'polypeptide(L)'
;MFINTFSFAQEVSKPKPTIPAKPQSDTLTVVVDSILPKPVNIKEGDSIASDSIPKKKEFLTDKVTYTAKEYGLMNQRLQKIYL
;
A
#
# COMPACT_ATOMS: atom_id res chain seq x y z
N MET A 1 -44.23 -11.75 16.27
CA MET A 1 -43.71 -10.76 15.29
C MET A 1 -42.86 -11.54 14.29
N PHE A 2 -43.42 -11.86 13.12
CA PHE A 2 -42.71 -12.58 12.07
C PHE A 2 -42.00 -11.56 11.18
N ILE A 3 -40.67 -11.64 11.11
CA ILE A 3 -39.88 -10.75 10.26
C ILE A 3 -39.63 -11.51 8.96
N ASN A 4 -40.23 -11.03 7.87
CA ASN A 4 -40.06 -11.57 6.53
C ASN A 4 -39.02 -10.71 5.80
N THR A 5 -37.72 -11.01 5.98
CA THR A 5 -36.65 -10.29 5.28
C THR A 5 -36.18 -11.07 4.06
N PHE A 6 -36.48 -10.56 2.87
CA PHE A 6 -35.81 -11.00 1.65
C PHE A 6 -34.39 -10.44 1.65
N SER A 7 -33.39 -11.32 1.62
CA SER A 7 -31.98 -10.94 1.55
C SER A 7 -31.49 -11.09 0.12
N PHE A 8 -31.05 -9.99 -0.47
CA PHE A 8 -30.34 -10.00 -1.75
C PHE A 8 -28.83 -9.98 -1.45
N ALA A 9 -28.13 -11.03 -1.88
CA ALA A 9 -26.67 -11.08 -1.78
C ALA A 9 -26.03 -10.36 -2.98
N GLN A 10 -24.91 -9.70 -2.76
CA GLN A 10 -24.11 -9.13 -3.83
C GLN A 10 -23.42 -10.25 -4.62
N GLU A 11 -23.52 -10.23 -5.95
CA GLU A 11 -22.82 -11.18 -6.81
C GLU A 11 -21.30 -10.99 -6.65
N VAL A 12 -20.58 -12.08 -6.34
CA VAL A 12 -19.13 -12.03 -6.19
C VAL A 12 -18.51 -11.82 -7.58
N SER A 13 -17.63 -10.82 -7.69
CA SER A 13 -16.94 -10.52 -8.94
C SER A 13 -16.16 -11.74 -9.43
N LYS A 14 -16.33 -12.09 -10.71
CA LYS A 14 -15.60 -13.19 -11.34
C LYS A 14 -14.09 -12.93 -11.32
N PRO A 15 -13.25 -13.95 -11.08
CA PRO A 15 -11.80 -13.80 -11.10
C PRO A 15 -11.35 -13.35 -12.50
N LYS A 16 -10.45 -12.36 -12.54
CA LYS A 16 -9.84 -11.90 -13.80
C LYS A 16 -8.97 -13.02 -14.38
N PRO A 17 -8.95 -13.21 -15.71
CA PRO A 17 -8.05 -14.16 -16.33
C PRO A 17 -6.60 -13.74 -16.08
N THR A 18 -5.75 -14.70 -15.68
CA THR A 18 -4.31 -14.49 -15.50
C THR A 18 -3.66 -14.27 -16.86
N ILE A 19 -2.95 -13.15 -17.03
CA ILE A 19 -2.15 -12.88 -18.22
C ILE A 19 -0.78 -13.56 -18.04
N PRO A 20 -0.39 -14.53 -18.89
CA PRO A 20 0.90 -15.16 -18.78
C PRO A 20 2.01 -14.16 -19.13
N ALA A 21 3.05 -14.09 -18.29
CA ALA A 21 4.23 -13.29 -18.58
C ALA A 21 4.97 -13.89 -19.79
N LYS A 22 5.26 -13.06 -20.79
CA LYS A 22 6.14 -13.47 -21.90
C LYS A 22 7.59 -13.35 -21.41
N PRO A 23 8.39 -14.42 -21.42
CA PRO A 23 9.81 -14.31 -21.11
C PRO A 23 10.49 -13.55 -22.26
N GLN A 24 10.90 -12.32 -21.99
CA GLN A 24 11.75 -11.54 -22.91
C GLN A 24 13.20 -11.88 -22.59
N SER A 25 13.93 -12.41 -23.58
CA SER A 25 15.37 -12.62 -23.46
C SER A 25 16.09 -11.34 -23.86
N ASP A 26 16.52 -10.55 -22.88
CA ASP A 26 17.40 -9.39 -23.10
C ASP A 26 18.84 -9.86 -23.35
N THR A 27 19.10 -10.46 -24.51
CA THR A 27 20.46 -10.82 -24.91
C THR A 27 20.91 -9.88 -26.02
N LEU A 28 21.84 -8.98 -25.70
CA LEU A 28 22.57 -8.19 -26.68
C LEU A 28 23.73 -9.04 -27.23
N THR A 29 23.78 -9.20 -28.56
CA THR A 29 24.90 -9.82 -29.25
C THR A 29 26.10 -8.88 -29.22
N VAL A 30 27.07 -9.15 -28.34
CA VAL A 30 28.32 -8.38 -28.26
C VAL A 30 29.34 -9.01 -29.22
N VAL A 31 29.73 -8.27 -30.27
CA VAL A 31 30.87 -8.62 -31.11
C VAL A 31 32.15 -8.30 -30.33
N VAL A 32 32.91 -9.34 -29.96
CA VAL A 32 34.17 -9.21 -29.22
C VAL A 32 35.30 -8.92 -30.21
N ASP A 33 35.31 -7.73 -30.80
CA ASP A 33 36.51 -7.22 -31.48
C ASP A 33 37.29 -6.34 -30.50
N SER A 34 38.49 -6.80 -30.14
CA SER A 34 39.26 -6.36 -28.98
C SER A 34 39.92 -4.97 -29.12
N ILE A 35 39.44 -4.14 -30.05
CA ILE A 35 40.08 -2.87 -30.45
C ILE A 35 39.26 -1.65 -30.00
N LEU A 36 37.98 -1.82 -29.62
CA LEU A 36 37.14 -0.73 -29.15
C LEU A 36 36.82 -0.87 -27.65
N PRO A 37 36.77 0.26 -26.89
CA PRO A 37 36.41 0.21 -25.48
C PRO A 37 35.04 -0.45 -25.33
N LYS A 38 34.95 -1.43 -24.43
CA LYS A 38 33.72 -2.19 -24.18
C LYS A 38 32.55 -1.22 -23.97
N PRO A 39 31.39 -1.46 -24.60
CA PRO A 39 30.22 -0.62 -24.38
C PRO A 39 29.87 -0.66 -22.90
N VAL A 40 29.89 0.50 -22.25
CA VAL A 40 29.47 0.64 -20.86
C VAL A 40 27.98 0.33 -20.83
N ASN A 41 27.61 -0.71 -20.07
CA ASN A 41 26.22 -1.08 -19.89
C ASN A 41 25.55 -0.06 -18.96
N ILE A 42 25.03 1.01 -19.55
CA ILE A 42 24.26 2.03 -18.84
C ILE A 42 22.87 1.43 -18.62
N LYS A 43 22.70 0.69 -17.52
CA LYS A 43 21.37 0.30 -17.04
C LYS A 43 20.71 1.56 -16.49
N GLU A 44 19.70 2.06 -17.19
CA GLU A 44 18.85 3.11 -16.67
C GLU A 44 18.10 2.56 -15.44
N GLY A 45 18.57 2.95 -14.25
CA GLY A 45 17.93 2.60 -13.00
C GLY A 45 16.85 3.64 -12.69
N ASP A 46 15.59 3.23 -12.65
CA ASP A 46 14.50 4.09 -12.19
C ASP A 46 14.72 4.44 -10.70
N SER A 47 15.29 5.61 -10.48
CA SER A 47 15.70 6.08 -9.16
C SER A 47 14.63 7.04 -8.64
N ILE A 48 13.61 6.48 -7.98
CA ILE A 48 12.67 7.24 -7.14
C ILE A 48 13.36 8.09 -6.06
N ALA A 49 14.66 7.86 -5.81
CA ALA A 49 15.48 8.61 -4.87
C ALA A 49 15.95 9.99 -5.39
N SER A 50 15.96 10.21 -6.72
CA SER A 50 16.36 11.51 -7.31
C SER A 50 15.18 12.44 -7.58
N ASP A 51 13.96 12.04 -7.18
CA ASP A 51 12.80 12.90 -7.34
C ASP A 51 13.00 14.15 -6.46
N SER A 52 13.23 15.28 -7.14
CA SER A 52 13.72 16.53 -6.53
C SER A 52 12.63 17.29 -5.79
N ILE A 53 11.50 16.65 -5.49
CA ILE A 53 10.38 17.26 -4.80
C ILE A 53 10.66 17.17 -3.29
N PRO A 54 10.99 18.28 -2.61
CA PRO A 54 11.12 18.27 -1.17
C PRO A 54 9.79 17.83 -0.57
N LYS A 55 9.81 16.72 0.19
CA LYS A 55 8.64 16.18 0.86
C LYS A 55 8.04 17.29 1.73
N LYS A 56 6.75 17.59 1.52
CA LYS A 56 6.02 18.55 2.35
C LYS A 56 6.12 18.10 3.81
N LYS A 57 6.34 19.05 4.72
CA LYS A 57 6.40 18.77 6.16
C LYS A 57 5.13 18.03 6.59
N GLU A 58 5.30 16.88 7.23
CA GLU A 58 4.19 16.05 7.70
C GLU A 58 3.35 16.83 8.72
N PHE A 59 2.02 16.76 8.59
CA PHE A 59 1.08 17.49 9.44
C PHE A 59 1.17 17.06 10.91
N LEU A 60 1.54 15.80 11.18
CA LEU A 60 1.71 15.25 12.51
C LEU A 60 3.17 14.81 12.69
N THR A 61 4.01 15.70 13.20
CA THR A 61 5.44 15.42 13.42
C THR A 61 5.74 14.79 14.78
N ASP A 62 4.76 14.73 15.70
CA ASP A 62 4.96 14.34 17.09
C ASP A 62 3.83 13.46 17.64
N LYS A 63 4.09 12.75 18.74
CA LYS A 63 3.17 11.83 19.40
C LYS A 63 2.11 12.62 20.18
N VAL A 64 0.89 12.66 19.66
CA VAL A 64 -0.25 13.26 20.37
C VAL A 64 -0.64 12.37 21.55
N THR A 65 -0.32 12.79 22.77
CA THR A 65 -0.81 12.16 24.00
C THR A 65 -2.16 12.77 24.39
N TYR A 66 -3.24 12.03 24.16
CA TYR A 66 -4.57 12.39 24.65
C TYR A 66 -4.83 11.73 26.01
N THR A 67 -5.03 12.53 27.05
CA THR A 67 -5.53 12.07 28.35
C THR A 67 -6.97 12.51 28.50
N ALA A 68 -7.91 11.59 28.64
CA ALA A 68 -9.27 11.95 29.01
C ALA A 68 -9.26 12.48 30.45
N LYS A 69 -9.73 13.72 30.64
CA LYS A 69 -9.77 14.35 31.98
C LYS A 69 -10.84 13.74 32.89
N GLU A 70 -11.89 13.19 32.30
CA GLU A 70 -13.07 12.73 33.02
C GLU A 70 -13.42 11.33 32.52
N TYR A 71 -12.89 10.31 33.22
CA TYR A 71 -13.31 8.93 32.99
C TYR A 71 -14.55 8.67 33.84
N GLY A 72 -15.72 8.56 33.17
CA GLY A 72 -16.92 8.11 33.84
C GLY A 72 -16.82 6.61 34.18
N LEU A 73 -16.99 6.26 35.45
CA LEU A 73 -17.04 4.87 35.89
C LEU A 73 -18.42 4.29 35.55
N MET A 74 -18.48 3.19 34.81
CA MET A 74 -19.73 2.52 34.45
C MET A 74 -19.90 1.22 35.25
N ASN A 75 -20.97 1.11 36.02
CA ASN A 75 -21.37 -0.13 36.67
C ASN A 75 -22.43 -0.85 35.81
N GLN A 76 -22.00 -1.88 35.07
CA GLN A 76 -22.88 -2.63 34.14
C GLN A 76 -23.99 -3.39 34.87
N ARG A 77 -23.71 -3.93 36.07
CA ARG A 77 -24.70 -4.66 36.88
C ARG A 77 -25.82 -3.75 37.36
N LEU A 78 -25.49 -2.50 37.69
CA LEU A 78 -26.45 -1.50 38.15
C LEU A 78 -27.00 -0.62 37.01
N GLN A 79 -26.44 -0.74 35.81
CA GLN A 79 -26.73 0.12 34.65
C GLN A 79 -26.60 1.62 34.97
N LYS A 80 -25.54 2.02 35.68
CA LYS A 80 -25.32 3.42 36.11
C LYS A 80 -23.91 3.92 35.75
N ILE A 81 -23.86 5.15 35.25
CA ILE A 81 -22.63 5.90 34.95
C ILE A 81 -22.40 6.90 36.10
N TYR A 82 -21.18 6.92 36.63
CA TYR A 82 -20.71 7.88 37.63
C TYR A 82 -19.70 8.80 36.93
N LEU A 83 -19.93 10.11 37.03
CA LEU A 83 -19.02 11.13 36.50
C LEU A 83 -17.96 11.49 37.54
#